data_AF-A0A3B0B9J4-F1
#
_entry.id   AF-A0A3B0B9J4-F1
#
_cell.length_a   1.000
_cell.length_b   1.000
_cell.length_c   1.000
_cell.angle_alpha   90.00
_cell.angle_beta   90.00
_cell.angle_gamma   90.00
#
_symmetry.space_group_name_H-M   'P 1'
#
loop_
_entity.id
_entity.type
_entity.pdbx_description
1 polymer ?
#
loop_
_entity_poly.entity_id
_entity_poly.type
_entity_poly.pdbx_seq_one_letter_code
_entity_poly.pdbx_strand_id
1 'polypeptide(L)'
;MSESPTPAFVVGEVVQTTYGAESGWVGRVGTEFFGVYFDYESDESGAYSLLVGVGADSDEDAPDGASSVGLDQGRRVAFPAAGPMPAGIVEAWGRVWSASTSGELSRAFTTDIEVHRPDGSAEILIAAS
;
A
#
# COMPACT_ATOMS: atom_id res chain seq x y z
N MET A 1 3.39 -0.21 34.67
CA MET A 1 3.33 -1.18 33.55
C MET A 1 2.54 -0.48 32.47
N SER A 2 3.21 0.01 31.44
CA SER A 2 2.58 0.77 30.36
C SER A 2 1.96 -0.24 29.41
N GLU A 3 0.64 -0.31 29.34
CA GLU A 3 -0.03 -1.08 28.29
C GLU A 3 0.28 -0.40 26.95
N SER A 4 0.91 -1.14 26.04
CA SER A 4 0.97 -0.75 24.63
C SER A 4 -0.47 -0.67 24.12
N PRO A 5 -0.89 0.43 23.48
CA PRO A 5 -2.25 0.51 22.96
C PRO A 5 -2.45 -0.61 21.94
N THR A 6 -3.42 -1.49 22.22
CA THR A 6 -3.89 -2.49 21.27
C THR A 6 -4.40 -1.73 20.05
N PRO A 7 -3.83 -1.92 18.84
CA PRO A 7 -4.28 -1.19 17.67
C PRO A 7 -5.72 -1.59 17.38
N ALA A 8 -6.62 -0.60 17.43
CA ALA A 8 -7.94 -0.72 16.87
C ALA A 8 -7.76 -0.80 15.35
N PHE A 9 -8.11 -1.94 14.76
CA PHE A 9 -8.20 -2.06 13.31
C PHE A 9 -9.41 -1.23 12.86
N VAL A 10 -9.19 0.03 12.49
CA VAL A 10 -10.10 0.69 11.57
C VAL A 10 -9.79 0.09 10.21
N VAL A 11 -10.53 -0.96 9.86
CA VAL A 11 -10.65 -1.36 8.47
C VAL A 11 -11.40 -0.21 7.81
N GLY A 12 -10.64 0.75 7.27
CA GLY A 12 -11.18 1.73 6.35
C GLY A 12 -11.95 0.98 5.28
N GLU A 13 -13.09 1.54 4.86
CA GLU A 13 -13.91 0.98 3.80
C GLU A 13 -13.00 0.57 2.63
N VAL A 14 -12.99 -0.73 2.29
CA VAL A 14 -12.33 -1.20 1.07
C VAL A 14 -13.16 -0.66 -0.07
N VAL A 15 -12.82 0.54 -0.54
CA VAL A 15 -13.44 1.10 -1.73
C VAL A 15 -12.81 0.38 -2.91
N GLN A 16 -13.47 -0.73 -3.26
CA GLN A 16 -13.37 -1.46 -4.53
C GLN A 16 -12.31 -2.59 -4.58
N THR A 17 -12.80 -3.82 -4.38
CA THR A 17 -12.07 -5.05 -4.75
C THR A 17 -12.28 -5.30 -6.24
N THR A 18 -11.33 -4.90 -7.09
CA THR A 18 -11.33 -5.39 -8.48
C THR A 18 -10.75 -6.80 -8.49
N TYR A 19 -11.62 -7.83 -8.57
CA TYR A 19 -11.21 -9.18 -8.96
C TYR A 19 -10.80 -9.17 -10.43
N GLY A 20 -9.56 -8.76 -10.71
CA GLY A 20 -8.95 -8.77 -12.05
C GLY A 20 -7.98 -9.93 -12.28
N ALA A 21 -8.03 -10.99 -11.46
CA ALA A 21 -7.07 -12.09 -11.58
C ALA A 21 -7.36 -13.03 -12.77
N GLU A 22 -8.53 -12.93 -13.41
CA GLU A 22 -8.98 -13.90 -14.42
C GLU A 22 -9.06 -13.33 -15.84
N SER A 23 -8.91 -12.02 -16.06
CA SER A 23 -9.01 -11.42 -17.40
C SER A 23 -7.62 -11.11 -17.95
N GLY A 24 -7.34 -11.63 -19.15
CA GLY A 24 -6.12 -11.37 -19.95
C GLY A 24 -6.02 -9.91 -20.40
N TRP A 25 -5.93 -9.00 -19.43
CA TRP A 25 -5.75 -7.58 -19.65
C TRP A 25 -4.36 -7.35 -20.25
N VAL A 26 -4.32 -6.89 -21.51
CA VAL A 26 -3.10 -6.74 -22.31
C VAL A 26 -2.18 -5.66 -21.74
N GLY A 27 -2.71 -4.69 -20.99
CA GLY A 27 -1.95 -3.60 -20.38
C GLY A 27 -1.23 -3.95 -19.07
N ARG A 28 -1.35 -5.18 -18.55
CA ARG A 28 -0.72 -5.57 -17.28
C ARG A 28 0.79 -5.55 -17.41
N VAL A 29 1.43 -4.88 -16.46
CA VAL A 29 2.88 -4.85 -16.32
C VAL A 29 3.28 -5.59 -15.06
N GLY A 30 4.29 -6.45 -15.20
CA GLY A 30 4.82 -7.20 -14.08
C GLY A 30 3.89 -8.28 -13.54
N THR A 31 4.36 -8.93 -12.49
CA THR A 31 3.70 -10.07 -11.83
C THR A 31 3.34 -9.78 -10.39
N GLU A 32 3.72 -8.59 -9.93
CA GLU A 32 3.47 -8.07 -8.61
C GLU A 32 1.99 -7.71 -8.42
N PHE A 33 1.58 -7.75 -7.17
CA PHE A 33 0.31 -7.20 -6.69
C PHE A 33 0.61 -6.03 -5.77
N PHE A 34 -0.24 -5.02 -5.82
CA PHE A 34 -0.05 -3.77 -5.10
C PHE A 34 -1.24 -3.49 -4.19
N GLY A 35 -0.95 -3.05 -2.97
CA GLY A 35 -1.88 -2.35 -2.10
C GLY A 35 -1.48 -0.88 -2.05
N VAL A 36 -2.27 0.00 -2.67
CA VAL A 36 -1.95 1.42 -2.80
C VAL A 36 -2.85 2.21 -1.88
N TYR A 37 -2.25 2.86 -0.88
CA TYR A 37 -2.90 3.75 0.06
C TYR A 37 -2.74 5.18 -0.42
N PHE A 38 -3.84 5.90 -0.63
CA PHE A 38 -3.84 7.21 -1.27
C PHE A 38 -5.03 8.05 -0.80
N ASP A 39 -5.10 9.29 -1.27
CA ASP A 39 -6.19 10.22 -0.93
C ASP A 39 -6.35 10.38 0.59
N TYR A 40 -5.22 10.57 1.28
CA TYR A 40 -5.20 10.83 2.70
C TYR A 40 -5.87 12.18 2.98
N GLU A 41 -6.81 12.19 3.92
CA GLU A 41 -7.45 13.43 4.39
C GLU A 41 -6.43 14.37 5.05
N SER A 42 -5.47 13.80 5.79
CA SER A 42 -4.51 14.55 6.58
C SER A 42 -3.21 13.77 6.82
N ASP A 43 -3.22 12.90 7.82
CA ASP A 43 -2.06 12.19 8.36
C ASP A 43 -2.42 10.75 8.74
N GLU A 44 -1.67 10.12 9.65
CA GLU A 44 -1.94 8.75 10.09
C GLU A 44 -3.29 8.55 10.80
N SER A 45 -3.94 9.63 11.22
CA SER A 45 -5.26 9.64 11.86
C SER A 45 -6.41 9.96 10.89
N GLY A 46 -6.10 10.46 9.71
CA GLY A 46 -7.07 10.82 8.68
C GLY A 46 -7.64 9.61 7.93
N ALA A 47 -8.78 9.82 7.28
CA ALA A 47 -9.30 8.83 6.34
C ALA A 47 -8.34 8.68 5.14
N TYR A 48 -8.36 7.51 4.51
CA TYR A 48 -7.60 7.22 3.30
C TYR A 48 -8.37 6.22 2.42
N SER A 49 -8.00 6.16 1.15
CA SER A 49 -8.47 5.17 0.18
C SER A 49 -7.43 4.06 -0.01
N LEU A 50 -7.88 2.84 -0.27
CA LEU A 50 -7.03 1.68 -0.58
C LEU A 50 -7.45 1.06 -1.92
N LEU A 51 -6.53 1.02 -2.87
CA LEU A 51 -6.69 0.29 -4.12
C LEU A 51 -5.82 -0.98 -4.08
N VAL A 52 -6.44 -2.14 -4.32
CA VAL A 52 -5.71 -3.41 -4.49
C VAL A 52 -5.74 -3.81 -5.96
N GLY A 53 -4.57 -3.99 -6.57
CA GLY A 53 -4.47 -4.18 -8.02
C GLY A 53 -3.12 -4.66 -8.51
N VAL A 54 -2.87 -4.40 -9.80
CA VAL A 54 -1.69 -4.85 -10.56
C VAL A 54 -1.06 -3.64 -11.27
N GLY A 55 0.18 -3.78 -11.70
CA GLY A 55 0.87 -2.76 -12.50
C GLY A 55 0.26 -2.62 -13.89
N ALA A 56 0.29 -1.41 -14.42
CA ALA A 56 -0.33 -0.99 -15.67
C ALA A 56 0.54 0.11 -16.31
N ASP A 57 0.85 0.00 -17.62
CA ASP A 57 1.53 1.09 -18.36
C ASP A 57 0.55 2.18 -18.81
N SER A 58 -0.73 1.83 -18.94
CA SER A 58 -1.82 2.72 -19.32
C SER A 58 -3.15 2.22 -18.78
N ASP A 59 -4.09 3.13 -18.59
CA ASP A 59 -5.50 2.78 -18.32
C ASP A 59 -6.29 2.52 -19.61
N GLU A 60 -5.65 2.69 -20.78
CA GLU A 60 -6.19 2.23 -22.06
C GLU A 60 -6.43 0.71 -21.97
N ASP A 61 -7.63 0.28 -22.35
CA ASP A 61 -8.14 -1.08 -22.24
C ASP A 61 -8.44 -1.60 -20.82
N ALA A 62 -8.35 -0.76 -19.77
CA ALA A 62 -8.76 -1.18 -18.43
C ALA A 62 -10.22 -1.70 -18.44
N PRO A 63 -10.54 -2.79 -17.72
CA PRO A 63 -11.90 -3.33 -17.69
C PRO A 63 -12.92 -2.27 -17.25
N ASP A 64 -14.13 -2.34 -17.79
CA ASP A 64 -15.22 -1.45 -17.36
C ASP A 64 -15.40 -1.51 -15.84
N GLY A 65 -15.38 -0.33 -15.20
CA GLY A 65 -15.45 -0.22 -13.74
C GLY A 65 -14.12 -0.48 -13.02
N ALA A 66 -12.99 -0.55 -13.72
CA ALA A 66 -11.68 -0.46 -13.11
C ALA A 66 -11.39 0.97 -12.63
N SER A 67 -10.69 1.07 -11.51
CA SER A 67 -10.14 2.31 -10.98
C SER A 67 -8.62 2.26 -11.12
N SER A 68 -8.00 3.42 -11.33
CA SER A 68 -6.55 3.56 -11.43
C SER A 68 -6.05 4.66 -10.48
N VAL A 69 -4.81 4.50 -10.02
CA VAL A 69 -4.10 5.51 -9.21
C VAL A 69 -2.74 5.74 -9.84
N GLY A 70 -2.48 6.98 -10.24
CA GLY A 70 -1.17 7.39 -10.73
C GLY A 70 -0.17 7.48 -9.58
N LEU A 71 1.00 6.85 -9.73
CA LEU A 71 2.06 6.93 -8.74
C LEU A 71 2.92 8.17 -8.97
N ASP A 72 3.12 8.97 -7.92
CA ASP A 72 4.07 10.08 -7.96
C ASP A 72 5.53 9.57 -8.03
N GLN A 73 6.41 10.40 -8.60
CA GLN A 73 7.87 10.17 -8.65
C GLN A 73 8.59 10.73 -7.40
N GLY A 74 7.87 10.87 -6.29
CA GLY A 74 8.41 11.38 -5.03
C GLY A 74 9.44 10.44 -4.40
N ARG A 75 10.15 10.97 -3.41
CA ARG A 75 11.07 10.18 -2.59
C ARG A 75 10.28 9.13 -1.82
N ARG A 76 10.76 7.88 -1.84
CA ARG A 76 10.17 6.77 -1.11
C ARG A 76 11.20 6.08 -0.23
N VAL A 77 10.76 5.63 0.94
CA VAL A 77 11.57 4.82 1.87
C VAL A 77 10.99 3.42 1.90
N ALA A 78 11.83 2.42 1.65
CA ALA A 78 11.43 1.03 1.61
C ALA A 78 11.53 0.36 2.99
N PHE A 79 10.49 -0.39 3.36
CA PHE A 79 10.41 -1.22 4.55
C PHE A 79 10.17 -2.68 4.11
N PRO A 80 11.22 -3.50 3.97
CA PRO A 80 11.08 -4.89 3.51
C PRO A 80 10.28 -5.74 4.49
N ALA A 81 9.23 -6.41 4.03
CA ALA A 81 8.46 -7.33 4.87
C ALA A 81 9.24 -8.63 5.06
N ALA A 82 9.52 -8.97 6.32
CA ALA A 82 10.30 -10.16 6.67
C ALA A 82 9.39 -11.23 7.26
N GLY A 83 9.62 -12.49 6.90
CA GLY A 83 8.86 -13.62 7.45
C GLY A 83 7.57 -13.95 6.66
N PRO A 84 6.73 -14.86 7.20
CA PRO A 84 5.56 -15.37 6.49
C PRO A 84 4.46 -14.31 6.35
N MET A 85 3.78 -14.31 5.21
CA MET A 85 2.60 -13.45 4.99
C MET A 85 1.36 -14.03 5.70
N PRO A 86 0.47 -13.19 6.26
CA PRO A 86 0.51 -11.73 6.26
C PRO A 86 1.33 -11.10 7.40
N ALA A 87 1.87 -11.91 8.33
CA ALA A 87 2.55 -11.40 9.53
C ALA A 87 3.72 -10.45 9.20
N GLY A 88 4.52 -10.76 8.18
CA GLY A 88 5.65 -9.91 7.79
C GLY A 88 5.26 -8.50 7.33
N ILE A 89 4.10 -8.34 6.69
CA ILE A 89 3.57 -7.02 6.30
C ILE A 89 3.03 -6.26 7.51
N VAL A 90 2.34 -6.94 8.42
CA VAL A 90 1.89 -6.34 9.69
C VAL A 90 3.07 -5.81 10.50
N GLU A 91 4.15 -6.60 10.60
CA GLU A 91 5.38 -6.18 11.26
C GLU A 91 6.06 -5.01 10.54
N ALA A 92 6.06 -5.00 9.21
CA ALA A 92 6.61 -3.90 8.42
C ALA A 92 5.86 -2.58 8.68
N TRP A 93 4.53 -2.59 8.70
CA TRP A 93 3.72 -1.42 9.08
C TRP A 93 4.00 -0.97 10.52
N GLY A 94 4.19 -1.90 11.45
CA GLY A 94 4.60 -1.57 12.82
C GLY A 94 5.91 -0.77 12.87
N ARG A 95 6.88 -1.11 12.02
CA ARG A 95 8.14 -0.35 11.90
C ARG A 95 7.94 1.01 11.23
N VAL A 96 7.10 1.11 10.21
CA VAL A 96 6.71 2.40 9.60
C VAL A 96 6.11 3.32 10.66
N TRP A 97 5.15 2.82 11.45
CA TRP A 97 4.52 3.58 12.53
C TRP A 97 5.53 4.03 13.57
N SER A 98 6.41 3.13 14.02
CA SER A 98 7.47 3.45 14.97
C SER A 98 8.40 4.54 14.44
N ALA A 99 8.85 4.45 13.18
CA ALA A 99 9.73 5.45 12.58
C ALA A 99 9.04 6.80 12.37
N SER A 100 7.75 6.80 12.03
CA SER A 100 6.93 8.01 11.89
C SER A 100 6.77 8.72 13.24
N THR A 101 6.39 7.97 14.27
CA THR A 101 6.13 8.52 15.61
C THR A 101 7.41 8.92 16.37
N SER A 102 8.55 8.30 16.06
CA SER A 102 9.85 8.71 16.59
C SER A 102 10.45 9.93 15.88
N GLY A 103 9.90 10.32 14.73
CA GLY A 103 10.41 11.40 13.88
C GLY A 103 11.58 11.00 12.97
N GLU A 104 11.93 9.72 12.92
CA GLU A 104 12.95 9.19 11.99
C GLU A 104 12.46 9.16 10.54
N LEU A 105 11.14 9.07 10.34
CA LEU A 105 10.49 9.11 9.04
C LEU A 105 9.47 10.26 9.00
N SER A 106 9.71 11.24 8.13
CA SER A 106 8.70 12.24 7.78
C SER A 106 7.89 11.73 6.60
N ARG A 107 6.69 11.19 6.87
CA ARG A 107 5.78 10.70 5.84
C ARG A 107 5.18 11.89 5.06
N ALA A 108 5.02 11.72 3.76
CA ALA A 108 4.42 12.72 2.88
C ALA A 108 2.90 12.58 2.78
N PHE A 109 2.35 11.42 3.13
CA PHE A 109 0.91 11.11 3.02
C PHE A 109 0.34 11.38 1.61
N THR A 110 1.14 11.18 0.56
CA THR A 110 0.68 11.23 -0.83
C THR A 110 0.19 9.86 -1.28
N THR A 111 1.10 8.89 -1.37
CA THR A 111 0.78 7.52 -1.78
C THR A 111 1.77 6.55 -1.16
N ASP A 112 1.28 5.64 -0.33
CA ASP A 112 2.07 4.54 0.23
C ASP A 112 1.71 3.23 -0.48
N ILE A 113 2.69 2.35 -0.70
CA ILE A 113 2.53 1.18 -1.57
C ILE A 113 3.04 -0.08 -0.89
N GLU A 114 2.17 -1.06 -0.69
CA GLU A 114 2.55 -2.45 -0.49
C GLU A 114 2.85 -3.10 -1.84
N VAL A 115 4.02 -3.73 -1.97
CA VAL A 115 4.41 -4.49 -3.16
C VAL A 115 4.54 -5.95 -2.77
N HIS A 116 3.74 -6.83 -3.36
CA HIS A 116 3.79 -8.28 -3.18
C HIS A 116 4.30 -8.96 -4.43
N ARG A 117 5.31 -9.81 -4.29
CA ARG A 117 5.95 -10.52 -5.42
C ARG A 117 5.58 -12.00 -5.46
N PRO A 118 5.65 -12.65 -6.63
CA PRO A 118 5.32 -14.07 -6.76
C PRO A 118 6.22 -15.03 -5.96
N ASP A 119 7.44 -14.61 -5.62
CA ASP A 119 8.36 -15.38 -4.79
C ASP A 119 8.01 -15.35 -3.29
N GLY A 120 6.92 -14.65 -2.92
CA GLY A 120 6.46 -14.49 -1.56
C GLY A 120 7.13 -13.33 -0.80
N SER A 121 8.09 -12.65 -1.41
CA SER A 121 8.66 -11.43 -0.84
C SER A 121 7.67 -10.27 -0.95
N ALA A 122 7.74 -9.35 0.01
CA ALA A 122 6.97 -8.12 -0.03
C ALA A 122 7.74 -6.95 0.62
N GLU A 123 7.32 -5.73 0.32
CA GLU A 123 7.84 -4.52 0.96
C GLU A 123 6.79 -3.43 0.98
N ILE A 124 6.98 -2.44 1.86
CA ILE A 124 6.17 -1.24 1.92
C ILE A 124 7.04 -0.05 1.49
N LEU A 125 6.61 0.67 0.46
CA LEU A 125 7.23 1.90 -0.01
C LEU A 125 6.44 3.08 0.53
N ILE A 126 7.04 3.82 1.47
CA ILE A 126 6.39 4.97 2.10
C ILE A 126 6.85 6.26 1.43
N ALA A 127 5.90 7.08 0.97
CA ALA A 127 6.21 8.41 0.46
C ALA A 127 6.75 9.28 1.60
N ALA A 128 7.89 9.94 1.35
CA ALA A 128 8.61 10.70 2.35
C ALA A 128 8.87 12.14 1.87
N SER A 129 8.78 13.08 2.82
CA SER A 129 9.07 14.51 2.61
C SER A 129 10.56 14.85 2.71
#